data_AF-A0A173XJL2-F1
#
_entry.id   AF-A0A173XJL2-F1
#
_cell.length_a   1.000
_cell.length_b   1.000
_cell.length_c   1.000
_cell.angle_alpha   90.00
_cell.angle_beta   90.00
_cell.angle_gamma   90.00
#
_symmetry.space_group_name_H-M   'P 1'
#
loop_
_entity.id
_entity.type
_entity.pdbx_description
1 polymer ?
#
loop_
_entity_poly.entity_id
_entity_poly.type
_entity_poly.pdbx_seq_one_letter_code
_entity_poly.pdbx_strand_id
1 'polypeptide(L)'
;MEKGLDGIRFFFTWVKIRGKGDRHMSETKTLKNPKQIAGFTHSKGIGKAIVFAIQNELDQAKGEDKNEYLNLHSKFSRFPIVIINENKQSATANIPINEMINIIDKTKVLYEKEIQLLCVPPAVELSSPAYTVRFTSGDMKGMTPAEVLFQNPENSAKLNEQFKFLKKNLKKYPKNQQQIDAILDASELVKKGELIKPKRDVIPSFIVCESGFRPLTRRSKKDGLTFVYQMKLVWNFRAENPIHLEIENFYAPVIKTEQGLLNVQAKQKAESIVNEFNFSLEEWSWMVHLISSNIKTFEDIIGPEAFQKAVKEAEIKMKQLKKQFAQ
;
A
#
# COMPACT_ATOMS: atom_id res chain seq x y z
N MET A 1 -8.16 -42.86 -11.41
CA MET A 1 -9.27 -41.89 -11.34
C MET A 1 -8.73 -40.60 -10.75
N GLU A 2 -9.11 -39.50 -11.37
CA GLU A 2 -8.30 -38.31 -11.65
C GLU A 2 -7.75 -37.54 -10.44
N LYS A 3 -6.47 -37.19 -10.56
CA LYS A 3 -5.85 -36.02 -9.93
C LYS A 3 -6.06 -34.82 -10.86
N GLY A 4 -6.50 -33.68 -10.35
CA GLY A 4 -6.38 -32.41 -11.06
C GLY A 4 -7.26 -31.28 -10.53
N LEU A 5 -6.59 -30.17 -10.17
CA LEU A 5 -7.10 -28.77 -10.15
C LEU A 5 -8.21 -28.47 -9.10
N ASP A 6 -8.00 -27.60 -8.12
CA ASP A 6 -7.98 -26.14 -8.23
C ASP A 6 -7.20 -25.59 -7.00
N GLY A 7 -6.23 -24.67 -7.14
CA GLY A 7 -6.53 -23.26 -7.41
C GLY A 7 -7.17 -22.63 -6.16
N ILE A 8 -6.43 -21.80 -5.42
CA ILE A 8 -6.95 -21.03 -4.28
C ILE A 8 -8.21 -20.28 -4.73
N ARG A 9 -9.40 -20.80 -4.38
CA ARG A 9 -10.67 -20.13 -4.64
C ARG A 9 -10.81 -19.02 -3.59
N PHE A 10 -10.41 -17.81 -3.97
CA PHE A 10 -10.79 -16.60 -3.25
C PHE A 10 -12.31 -16.40 -3.40
N PHE A 11 -13.08 -16.89 -2.43
CA PHE A 11 -14.50 -16.54 -2.32
C PHE A 11 -14.60 -15.16 -1.67
N PHE A 12 -14.89 -14.14 -2.49
CA PHE A 12 -15.26 -12.81 -2.00
C PHE A 12 -16.60 -12.36 -2.55
N THR A 13 -17.37 -11.73 -1.67
CA THR A 13 -18.78 -11.36 -1.85
C THR A 13 -18.91 -10.07 -2.64
N TRP A 14 -20.00 -9.95 -3.42
CA TRP A 14 -20.40 -8.75 -4.12
C TRP A 14 -21.32 -7.89 -3.25
N VAL A 15 -20.96 -6.63 -3.00
CA VAL A 15 -21.90 -5.63 -2.47
C VAL A 15 -22.64 -5.00 -3.66
N LYS A 16 -23.90 -5.35 -3.84
CA LYS A 16 -24.79 -4.66 -4.80
C LYS A 16 -25.30 -3.39 -4.12
N ILE A 17 -24.65 -2.26 -4.36
CA ILE A 17 -25.21 -0.95 -3.97
C ILE A 17 -26.37 -0.66 -4.93
N ARG A 18 -27.62 -0.89 -4.48
CA ARG A 18 -28.81 -0.56 -5.24
C ARG A 18 -29.33 0.81 -4.81
N GLY A 19 -29.57 1.68 -5.80
CA GLY A 19 -30.29 2.94 -5.64
C GLY A 19 -31.73 2.71 -5.18
N LYS A 20 -32.27 3.73 -4.50
CA LYS A 20 -33.61 3.83 -3.91
C LYS A 20 -34.69 3.11 -4.73
N GLY A 21 -35.42 2.20 -4.06
CA GLY A 21 -36.65 1.60 -4.57
C GLY A 21 -36.73 0.10 -4.29
N ASP A 22 -37.80 -0.30 -3.62
CA ASP A 22 -38.29 -1.66 -3.41
C ASP A 22 -37.72 -2.49 -2.24
N ARG A 23 -38.60 -2.60 -1.24
CA ARG A 23 -38.60 -3.52 -0.11
C ARG A 23 -38.76 -4.95 -0.62
N HIS A 24 -37.67 -5.70 -0.68
CA HIS A 24 -37.68 -7.14 -0.42
C HIS A 24 -36.33 -7.54 0.17
N MET A 25 -36.34 -7.96 1.44
CA MET A 25 -35.21 -8.55 2.13
C MET A 25 -34.89 -9.91 1.49
N SER A 26 -34.03 -9.94 0.47
CA SER A 26 -33.36 -11.17 0.07
C SER A 26 -32.08 -11.28 0.90
N GLU A 27 -32.06 -12.20 1.87
CA GLU A 27 -30.86 -12.57 2.62
C GLU A 27 -29.71 -12.88 1.65
N THR A 28 -28.75 -11.98 1.56
CA THR A 28 -27.51 -12.21 0.81
C THR A 28 -26.60 -13.02 1.73
N LYS A 29 -26.59 -14.36 1.58
CA LYS A 29 -25.65 -15.23 2.31
C LYS A 29 -24.21 -14.80 1.99
N THR A 30 -23.62 -14.01 2.89
CA THR A 30 -22.26 -13.49 2.80
C THR A 30 -21.32 -14.60 3.23
N LEU A 31 -20.76 -15.37 2.29
CA LEU A 31 -19.68 -16.32 2.58
C LEU A 31 -18.39 -15.53 2.81
N LYS A 32 -18.16 -15.08 4.05
CA LYS A 32 -16.85 -14.54 4.47
C LYS A 32 -15.85 -15.69 4.49
N ASN A 33 -14.64 -15.48 3.95
CA ASN A 33 -13.58 -16.47 4.08
C ASN A 33 -13.25 -16.63 5.58
N PRO A 34 -13.39 -17.84 6.17
CA PRO A 34 -13.20 -18.04 7.61
C PRO A 34 -11.78 -17.73 8.10
N LYS A 35 -10.78 -17.70 7.20
CA LYS A 35 -9.39 -17.35 7.51
C LYS A 35 -9.05 -15.88 7.26
N GLN A 36 -10.01 -15.06 6.84
CA GLN A 36 -9.76 -13.64 6.59
C GLN A 36 -9.55 -12.90 7.90
N ILE A 37 -8.44 -12.17 8.01
CA ILE A 37 -8.14 -11.30 9.15
C ILE A 37 -8.84 -9.96 8.98
N ALA A 38 -8.64 -9.31 7.82
CA ALA A 38 -9.22 -8.01 7.51
C ALA A 38 -9.54 -7.89 6.02
N GLY A 39 -10.43 -6.95 5.68
CA GLY A 39 -10.68 -6.56 4.29
C GLY A 39 -11.27 -5.17 4.21
N PHE A 40 -10.81 -4.41 3.23
CA PHE A 40 -11.18 -3.01 3.02
C PHE A 40 -11.70 -2.83 1.60
N THR A 41 -12.69 -1.98 1.42
CA THR A 41 -13.29 -1.68 0.11
C THR A 41 -13.37 -0.18 -0.06
N HIS A 42 -12.71 0.35 -1.08
CA HIS A 42 -12.80 1.76 -1.45
C HIS A 42 -13.65 1.91 -2.71
N SER A 43 -14.69 2.74 -2.64
CA SER A 43 -15.53 3.05 -3.79
C SER A 43 -14.76 3.91 -4.80
N LYS A 44 -14.89 3.58 -6.09
CA LYS A 44 -14.33 4.34 -7.22
C LYS A 44 -15.44 4.89 -8.15
N GLY A 45 -16.68 4.93 -7.64
CA GLY A 45 -17.85 5.36 -8.38
C GLY A 45 -18.92 4.26 -8.46
N ILE A 46 -19.98 4.52 -9.24
CA ILE A 46 -21.13 3.62 -9.32
C ILE A 46 -20.70 2.27 -9.90
N GLY A 47 -20.82 1.21 -9.07
CA GLY A 47 -20.50 -0.16 -9.47
C GLY A 47 -19.01 -0.48 -9.59
N LYS A 48 -18.12 0.46 -9.22
CA LYS A 48 -16.66 0.26 -9.23
C LYS A 48 -16.11 0.39 -7.81
N ALA A 49 -15.36 -0.60 -7.39
CA ALA A 49 -14.66 -0.58 -6.12
C ALA A 49 -13.32 -1.30 -6.25
N ILE A 50 -12.39 -0.91 -5.39
CA ILE A 50 -11.14 -1.64 -5.19
C ILE A 50 -11.21 -2.31 -3.82
N VAL A 51 -10.76 -3.56 -3.76
CA VAL A 51 -10.87 -4.40 -2.56
C VAL A 51 -9.50 -4.90 -2.16
N PHE A 52 -9.16 -4.76 -0.89
CA PHE A 52 -8.02 -5.43 -0.27
C PHE A 52 -8.51 -6.49 0.71
N ALA A 53 -7.81 -7.62 0.80
CA ALA A 53 -7.99 -8.57 1.88
C ALA A 53 -6.70 -9.27 2.27
N ILE A 54 -6.61 -9.64 3.56
CA ILE A 54 -5.49 -10.36 4.16
C ILE A 54 -6.00 -11.56 4.95
N GLN A 55 -5.26 -12.68 4.89
CA GLN A 55 -5.64 -13.96 5.48
C GLN A 55 -4.59 -14.48 6.46
N ASN A 56 -5.02 -15.35 7.37
CA ASN A 56 -4.18 -16.08 8.30
C ASN A 56 -3.81 -17.46 7.72
N GLU A 57 -2.54 -17.67 7.37
CA GLU A 57 -1.96 -18.97 7.04
C GLU A 57 -0.73 -19.25 7.93
N LEU A 58 -0.86 -18.96 9.23
CA LEU A 58 0.08 -19.41 10.26
C LEU A 58 -0.05 -20.92 10.46
N ASP A 59 1.08 -21.57 10.71
CA ASP A 59 1.16 -23.02 10.81
C ASP A 59 2.26 -23.40 11.81
N GLN A 60 2.04 -24.45 12.58
CA GLN A 60 2.95 -24.84 13.66
C GLN A 60 4.22 -25.45 13.06
N ALA A 61 5.38 -25.08 13.57
CA ALA A 61 6.61 -25.76 13.22
C ALA A 61 6.53 -27.23 13.65
N LYS A 62 6.67 -28.14 12.68
CA LYS A 62 6.83 -29.57 12.96
C LYS A 62 8.31 -29.81 13.23
N GLY A 63 8.64 -30.34 14.40
CA GLY A 63 10.03 -30.60 14.84
C GLY A 63 10.84 -31.57 13.96
N GLU A 64 10.27 -32.03 12.84
CA GLU A 64 10.88 -32.88 11.83
C GLU A 64 12.00 -32.17 11.02
N ASP A 65 11.99 -30.84 10.98
CA ASP A 65 12.89 -30.03 10.13
C ASP A 65 14.23 -29.62 10.79
N LYS A 66 14.63 -30.27 11.90
CA LYS A 66 15.68 -29.76 12.81
C LYS A 66 15.39 -28.36 13.37
N ASN A 67 14.14 -27.90 13.29
CA ASN A 67 13.74 -26.62 13.87
C ASN A 67 13.73 -26.72 15.40
N GLU A 68 14.16 -25.67 16.06
CA GLU A 68 14.08 -25.54 17.51
C GLU A 68 12.60 -25.60 17.94
N TYR A 69 12.29 -26.38 18.97
CA TYR A 69 10.91 -26.54 19.45
C TYR A 69 10.23 -25.23 19.85
N LEU A 70 11.02 -24.21 20.20
CA LEU A 70 10.53 -22.88 20.57
C LEU A 70 10.40 -21.92 19.37
N ASN A 71 10.84 -22.34 18.17
CA ASN A 71 10.47 -21.67 16.94
C ASN A 71 9.07 -22.13 16.56
N LEU A 72 8.05 -21.41 17.06
CA LEU A 72 6.66 -21.82 17.00
C LEU A 72 6.08 -21.84 15.57
N HIS A 73 6.62 -21.01 14.68
CA HIS A 73 6.11 -20.81 13.33
C HIS A 73 6.81 -21.68 12.31
N SER A 74 6.04 -22.33 11.45
CA SER A 74 6.53 -23.04 10.28
C SER A 74 7.23 -22.10 9.31
N LYS A 75 8.20 -22.61 8.55
CA LYS A 75 8.85 -21.87 7.45
C LYS A 75 7.85 -21.41 6.37
N PHE A 76 6.66 -22.00 6.34
CA PHE A 76 5.59 -21.66 5.41
C PHE A 76 4.56 -20.67 5.96
N SER A 77 4.66 -20.30 7.25
CA SER A 77 3.75 -19.36 7.91
C SER A 77 3.82 -17.99 7.26
N ARG A 78 2.66 -17.50 6.84
CA ARG A 78 2.55 -16.30 6.01
C ARG A 78 1.17 -15.68 6.08
N PHE A 79 1.07 -14.45 5.58
CA PHE A 79 -0.14 -13.70 5.38
C PHE A 79 -0.37 -13.51 3.88
N PRO A 80 -1.22 -14.33 3.24
CA PRO A 80 -1.65 -14.09 1.88
C PRO A 80 -2.47 -12.80 1.81
N ILE A 81 -2.14 -11.96 0.86
CA ILE A 81 -2.86 -10.72 0.56
C ILE A 81 -3.35 -10.71 -0.87
N VAL A 82 -4.45 -10.02 -1.11
CA VAL A 82 -5.02 -9.81 -2.44
C VAL A 82 -5.54 -8.38 -2.57
N ILE A 83 -5.26 -7.76 -3.72
CA ILE A 83 -5.91 -6.54 -4.18
C ILE A 83 -6.71 -6.89 -5.43
N ILE A 84 -8.00 -6.58 -5.45
CA ILE A 84 -8.90 -6.72 -6.60
C ILE A 84 -9.24 -5.32 -7.09
N ASN A 85 -8.81 -4.98 -8.31
CA ASN A 85 -9.07 -3.67 -8.91
C ASN A 85 -10.53 -3.54 -9.38
N GLU A 86 -10.88 -2.33 -9.82
CA GLU A 86 -12.21 -2.01 -10.36
C GLU A 86 -12.62 -2.83 -11.59
N ASN A 87 -11.65 -3.40 -12.31
CA ASN A 87 -11.86 -4.28 -13.44
C ASN A 87 -11.97 -5.77 -13.02
N LYS A 88 -12.04 -6.05 -11.71
CA LYS A 88 -12.13 -7.38 -11.10
C LYS A 88 -10.90 -8.26 -11.36
N GLN A 89 -9.79 -7.64 -11.73
CA GLN A 89 -8.51 -8.33 -11.85
C GLN A 89 -7.83 -8.34 -10.49
N SER A 90 -7.30 -9.50 -10.11
CA SER A 90 -6.67 -9.69 -8.80
C SER A 90 -5.15 -9.74 -8.93
N ALA A 91 -4.48 -9.12 -7.98
CA ALA A 91 -3.05 -9.29 -7.73
C ALA A 91 -2.88 -9.83 -6.31
N THR A 92 -2.05 -10.86 -6.16
CA THR A 92 -1.84 -11.59 -4.91
C THR A 92 -0.37 -11.60 -4.53
N ALA A 93 -0.10 -11.52 -3.23
CA ALA A 93 1.25 -11.67 -2.68
C ALA A 93 1.18 -12.47 -1.38
N ASN A 94 2.33 -12.97 -0.92
CA ASN A 94 2.45 -13.55 0.41
C ASN A 94 3.47 -12.75 1.21
N ILE A 95 3.13 -12.41 2.45
CA ILE A 95 4.05 -11.81 3.40
C ILE A 95 4.44 -12.89 4.41
N PRO A 96 5.68 -13.41 4.40
CA PRO A 96 6.18 -14.30 5.44
C PRO A 96 6.05 -13.67 6.84
N ILE A 97 5.85 -14.48 7.88
CA ILE A 97 5.62 -13.95 9.23
C ILE A 97 6.74 -13.04 9.73
N ASN A 98 8.00 -13.40 9.49
CA ASN A 98 9.16 -12.58 9.87
C ASN A 98 9.15 -11.20 9.18
N GLU A 99 8.73 -11.15 7.91
CA GLU A 99 8.57 -9.88 7.19
C GLU A 99 7.37 -9.09 7.74
N MET A 100 6.26 -9.75 8.08
CA MET A 100 5.10 -9.09 8.68
C MET A 100 5.44 -8.43 10.02
N ILE A 101 6.20 -9.11 10.89
CA ILE A 101 6.67 -8.55 12.16
C ILE A 101 7.50 -7.28 11.91
N ASN A 102 8.44 -7.32 10.96
CA ASN A 102 9.23 -6.15 10.58
C ASN A 102 8.37 -5.00 10.01
N ILE A 103 7.33 -5.31 9.23
CA ILE A 103 6.39 -4.31 8.71
C ILE A 103 5.64 -3.66 9.87
N ILE A 104 5.13 -4.45 10.82
CA ILE A 104 4.41 -3.95 12.00
C ILE A 104 5.30 -3.00 12.80
N ASP A 105 6.54 -3.38 13.10
CA ASP A 105 7.42 -2.55 13.93
C ASP A 105 7.87 -1.28 13.22
N LYS A 106 8.21 -1.35 11.93
CA LYS A 106 8.50 -0.16 11.14
C LYS A 106 7.32 0.80 11.09
N THR A 107 6.11 0.29 10.87
CA THR A 107 4.93 1.14 10.72
C THR A 107 4.46 1.77 12.02
N LYS A 108 4.73 1.18 13.19
CA LYS A 108 4.54 1.85 14.50
C LYS A 108 5.40 3.12 14.60
N VAL A 109 6.69 3.02 14.29
CA VAL A 109 7.62 4.17 14.34
C VAL A 109 7.22 5.24 13.32
N LEU A 110 6.78 4.83 12.12
CA LEU A 110 6.33 5.77 11.09
C LEU A 110 5.02 6.47 11.50
N TYR A 111 4.10 5.75 12.14
CA TYR A 111 2.87 6.31 12.68
C TYR A 111 3.16 7.40 13.72
N GLU A 112 4.06 7.13 14.68
CA GLU A 112 4.47 8.13 15.67
C GLU A 112 5.06 9.39 15.02
N LYS A 113 5.91 9.21 14.01
CA LYS A 113 6.48 10.32 13.23
C LYS A 113 5.43 11.10 12.44
N GLU A 114 4.44 10.42 11.87
CA GLU A 114 3.31 11.05 11.17
C GLU A 114 2.55 11.96 12.14
N ILE A 115 2.17 11.46 13.31
CA ILE A 115 1.49 12.26 14.34
C ILE A 115 2.32 13.48 14.73
N GLN A 116 3.63 13.30 14.97
CA GLN A 116 4.53 14.43 15.26
C GLN A 116 4.53 15.46 14.13
N LEU A 117 4.58 15.03 12.87
CA LEU A 117 4.58 15.92 11.71
C LEU A 117 3.24 16.64 11.49
N LEU A 118 2.13 16.04 11.89
CA LEU A 118 0.79 16.64 11.87
C LEU A 118 0.57 17.63 13.01
N CYS A 119 1.24 17.44 14.16
CA CYS A 119 1.22 18.40 15.26
C CYS A 119 2.06 19.66 15.01
N VAL A 120 2.95 19.63 14.00
CA VAL A 120 3.72 20.80 13.58
C VAL A 120 2.93 21.56 12.52
N PRO A 121 2.58 22.85 12.74
CA PRO A 121 1.89 23.64 11.73
C PRO A 121 2.73 23.69 10.45
N PRO A 122 2.10 23.59 9.26
CA PRO A 122 2.83 23.65 8.00
C PRO A 122 3.65 24.95 7.95
N ALA A 123 4.92 24.83 7.57
CA ALA A 123 5.77 25.98 7.37
C ALA A 123 5.27 26.73 6.13
N VAL A 124 4.50 27.79 6.37
CA VAL A 124 3.89 28.74 5.41
C VAL A 124 2.80 28.12 4.53
N GLU A 125 1.55 28.24 4.96
CA GLU A 125 0.42 28.16 4.02
C GLU A 125 0.52 29.32 3.02
N LEU A 126 0.85 29.01 1.77
CA LEU A 126 0.72 29.96 0.66
C LEU A 126 -0.77 30.08 0.26
N SER A 127 -1.57 30.64 1.17
CA SER A 127 -3.02 30.80 1.03
C SER A 127 -3.43 32.05 0.24
N SER A 128 -2.45 32.89 -0.15
CA SER A 128 -2.74 34.14 -0.82
C SER A 128 -3.33 33.93 -2.23
N PRO A 129 -4.14 34.87 -2.74
CA PRO A 129 -4.74 34.79 -4.07
C PRO A 129 -3.72 34.54 -5.20
N ALA A 130 -2.48 35.03 -5.07
CA ALA A 130 -1.39 34.79 -6.02
C ALA A 130 -1.06 33.31 -6.25
N TYR A 131 -1.26 32.45 -5.24
CA TYR A 131 -0.95 31.02 -5.28
C TYR A 131 -2.19 30.14 -5.49
N THR A 132 -3.39 30.69 -5.34
CA THR A 132 -4.64 29.90 -5.32
C THR A 132 -5.55 30.18 -6.51
N VAL A 133 -5.54 31.40 -7.06
CA VAL A 133 -6.43 31.78 -8.18
C VAL A 133 -5.76 31.46 -9.51
N ARG A 134 -6.48 30.73 -10.38
CA ARG A 134 -6.00 30.32 -11.72
C ARG A 134 -6.65 31.16 -12.83
N PHE A 135 -5.89 31.42 -13.89
CA PHE A 135 -6.42 32.01 -15.12
C PHE A 135 -7.36 31.03 -15.83
N THR A 136 -8.48 31.53 -16.33
CA THR A 136 -9.53 30.72 -16.95
C THR A 136 -9.48 30.70 -18.48
N SER A 137 -8.70 31.61 -19.09
CA SER A 137 -8.60 31.80 -20.54
C SER A 137 -7.27 32.43 -20.94
N GLY A 138 -6.92 32.35 -22.23
CA GLY A 138 -5.67 32.87 -22.80
C GLY A 138 -4.46 31.94 -22.60
N ASP A 139 -3.27 32.45 -22.92
CA ASP A 139 -2.01 31.68 -22.94
C ASP A 139 -1.55 31.21 -21.56
N MET A 140 -2.05 31.83 -20.49
CA MET A 140 -1.75 31.47 -19.09
C MET A 140 -2.82 30.60 -18.44
N LYS A 141 -3.79 30.08 -19.21
CA LYS A 141 -4.92 29.30 -18.70
C LYS A 141 -4.46 28.13 -17.84
N GLY A 142 -5.09 27.97 -16.68
CA GLY A 142 -4.79 26.93 -15.70
C GLY A 142 -3.65 27.26 -14.75
N MET A 143 -2.88 28.33 -14.99
CA MET A 143 -1.79 28.75 -14.13
C MET A 143 -2.23 29.83 -13.13
N THR A 144 -1.55 29.91 -11.99
CA THR A 144 -1.68 31.03 -11.04
C THR A 144 -0.71 32.17 -11.38
N PRO A 145 -0.96 33.41 -10.94
CA PRO A 145 -0.02 34.52 -11.12
C PRO A 145 1.38 34.23 -10.57
N ALA A 146 1.50 33.54 -9.43
CA ALA A 146 2.80 33.14 -8.89
C ALA A 146 3.50 32.09 -9.79
N GLU A 147 2.76 31.08 -10.29
CA GLU A 147 3.29 30.07 -11.22
C GLU A 147 3.86 30.70 -12.52
N VAL A 148 3.18 31.72 -13.05
CA VAL A 148 3.63 32.46 -14.24
C VAL A 148 4.96 33.17 -14.00
N LEU A 149 5.13 33.79 -12.83
CA LEU A 149 6.37 34.48 -12.45
C LEU A 149 7.52 33.49 -12.16
N PHE A 150 7.22 32.30 -11.63
CA PHE A 150 8.24 31.26 -11.41
C PHE A 150 8.79 30.64 -12.70
N GLN A 151 8.04 30.71 -13.81
CA GLN A 151 8.52 30.23 -15.11
C GLN A 151 9.57 31.16 -15.71
N ASN A 152 9.32 32.46 -15.66
CA ASN A 152 10.27 33.50 -16.06
C ASN A 152 9.90 34.81 -15.35
N PRO A 153 10.81 35.44 -14.58
CA PRO A 153 10.58 36.74 -13.96
C PRO A 153 10.15 37.85 -14.94
N GLU A 154 10.54 37.75 -16.21
CA GLU A 154 10.14 38.69 -17.28
C GLU A 154 8.66 38.56 -17.69
N ASN A 155 7.96 37.48 -17.27
CA ASN A 155 6.53 37.33 -17.48
C ASN A 155 5.68 38.35 -16.70
N SER A 156 6.29 39.19 -15.85
CA SER A 156 5.63 40.35 -15.24
C SER A 156 4.97 41.28 -16.27
N ALA A 157 5.57 41.45 -17.45
CA ALA A 157 4.96 42.21 -18.55
C ALA A 157 3.66 41.57 -19.05
N LYS A 158 3.63 40.24 -19.19
CA LYS A 158 2.44 39.48 -19.61
C LYS A 158 1.32 39.54 -18.57
N LEU A 159 1.66 39.45 -17.28
CA LEU A 159 0.69 39.64 -16.20
C LEU A 159 0.08 41.04 -16.20
N ASN A 160 0.87 42.07 -16.52
CA ASN A 160 0.37 43.44 -16.65
C ASN A 160 -0.58 43.62 -17.85
N GLU A 161 -0.31 42.96 -18.98
CA GLU A 161 -1.22 42.96 -20.13
C GLU A 161 -2.54 42.27 -19.79
N GLN A 162 -2.46 41.11 -19.13
CA GLN A 162 -3.62 40.36 -18.66
C GLN A 162 -4.44 41.19 -17.65
N PHE A 163 -3.79 41.89 -16.72
CA PHE A 163 -4.44 42.81 -15.79
C PHE A 163 -5.22 43.91 -16.53
N LYS A 164 -4.62 44.56 -17.54
CA LYS A 164 -5.27 45.60 -18.35
C LYS A 164 -6.51 45.04 -19.08
N PHE A 165 -6.40 43.84 -19.65
CA PHE A 165 -7.52 43.17 -20.32
C PHE A 165 -8.67 42.84 -19.36
N LEU A 166 -8.35 42.23 -18.21
CA LEU A 166 -9.34 41.86 -17.21
C LEU A 166 -10.06 43.08 -16.63
N LYS A 167 -9.31 44.15 -16.33
CA LYS A 167 -9.84 45.42 -15.80
C LYS A 167 -10.74 46.13 -16.81
N LYS A 168 -10.37 46.15 -18.09
CA LYS A 168 -11.20 46.73 -19.17
C LYS A 168 -12.54 46.00 -19.32
N ASN A 169 -12.55 44.69 -19.10
CA ASN A 169 -13.74 43.84 -19.25
C ASN A 169 -14.50 43.57 -17.94
N LEU A 170 -14.09 44.19 -16.82
CA LEU A 170 -14.63 43.92 -15.49
C LEU A 170 -16.14 44.21 -15.39
N LYS A 171 -16.61 45.30 -16.01
CA LYS A 171 -18.04 45.64 -16.04
C LYS A 171 -18.90 44.55 -16.72
N LYS A 172 -18.32 43.84 -17.70
CA LYS A 172 -19.01 42.78 -18.46
C LYS A 172 -18.88 41.42 -17.79
N TYR A 173 -17.77 41.17 -17.07
CA TYR A 173 -17.49 39.91 -16.39
C TYR A 173 -16.98 40.18 -14.96
N PRO A 174 -17.88 40.30 -13.96
CA PRO A 174 -17.52 40.63 -12.58
C PRO A 174 -16.56 39.62 -11.92
N LYS A 175 -16.58 38.36 -12.36
CA LYS A 175 -15.67 37.31 -11.87
C LYS A 175 -14.19 37.59 -12.17
N ASN A 176 -13.89 38.50 -13.09
CA ASN A 176 -12.52 38.93 -13.37
C ASN A 176 -11.84 39.56 -12.15
N GLN A 177 -12.60 40.07 -11.17
CA GLN A 177 -12.04 40.68 -9.97
C GLN A 177 -11.08 39.74 -9.22
N GLN A 178 -11.42 38.47 -9.09
CA GLN A 178 -10.57 37.49 -8.40
C GLN A 178 -9.20 37.31 -9.06
N GLN A 179 -9.15 37.32 -10.40
CA GLN A 179 -7.88 37.24 -11.14
C GLN A 179 -7.11 38.55 -11.09
N ILE A 180 -7.80 39.70 -11.05
CA ILE A 180 -7.19 41.02 -10.87
C ILE A 180 -6.50 41.10 -9.51
N ASP A 181 -7.21 40.71 -8.44
CA ASP A 181 -6.70 40.71 -7.07
C ASP A 181 -5.48 39.77 -6.94
N ALA A 182 -5.54 38.60 -7.57
CA ALA A 182 -4.43 37.65 -7.58
C ALA A 182 -3.18 38.15 -8.32
N ILE A 183 -3.35 38.91 -9.42
CA ILE A 183 -2.21 39.53 -10.12
C ILE A 183 -1.58 40.63 -9.24
N LEU A 184 -2.40 41.43 -8.56
CA LEU A 184 -1.91 42.50 -7.68
C LEU A 184 -1.14 41.92 -6.48
N ASP A 185 -1.70 40.90 -5.84
CA ASP A 185 -1.07 40.17 -4.74
C ASP A 185 0.29 39.59 -5.17
N ALA A 186 0.36 38.94 -6.34
CA ALA A 186 1.63 38.42 -6.86
C ALA A 186 2.65 39.52 -7.16
N SER A 187 2.21 40.68 -7.66
CA SER A 187 3.07 41.84 -7.90
C SER A 187 3.62 42.42 -6.60
N GLU A 188 2.79 42.45 -5.55
CA GLU A 188 3.19 42.92 -4.23
C GLU A 188 4.21 41.98 -3.58
N LEU A 189 3.99 40.66 -3.66
CA LEU A 189 4.94 39.65 -3.18
C LEU A 189 6.30 39.74 -3.88
N VAL A 190 6.31 40.01 -5.20
CA VAL A 190 7.57 40.26 -5.93
C VAL A 190 8.28 41.49 -5.41
N LYS A 191 7.55 42.61 -5.21
CA LYS A 191 8.15 43.87 -4.72
C LYS A 191 8.74 43.73 -3.33
N LYS A 192 8.10 42.94 -2.45
CA LYS A 192 8.59 42.67 -1.10
C LYS A 192 9.71 41.62 -1.05
N GLY A 193 9.98 40.93 -2.16
CA GLY A 193 10.91 39.79 -2.17
C GLY A 193 10.36 38.55 -1.46
N GLU A 194 9.05 38.50 -1.23
CA GLU A 194 8.33 37.45 -0.49
C GLU A 194 7.67 36.42 -1.43
N LEU A 195 7.95 36.50 -2.74
CA LEU A 195 7.47 35.51 -3.69
C LEU A 195 8.23 34.19 -3.50
N ILE A 196 7.65 33.28 -2.74
CA ILE A 196 8.22 31.97 -2.43
C ILE A 196 7.77 30.98 -3.49
N LYS A 197 8.72 30.43 -4.27
CA LYS A 197 8.43 29.28 -5.11
C LYS A 197 8.01 28.13 -4.18
N PRO A 198 6.75 27.64 -4.24
CA PRO A 198 6.41 26.46 -3.51
C PRO A 198 7.39 25.39 -3.97
N LYS A 199 8.26 24.92 -3.06
CA LYS A 199 8.87 23.62 -3.27
C LYS A 199 7.65 22.73 -3.48
N ARG A 200 7.55 22.05 -4.62
CA ARG A 200 6.62 20.93 -4.70
C ARG A 200 6.97 20.13 -3.47
N ASP A 201 6.06 20.04 -2.50
CA ASP A 201 6.28 19.20 -1.35
C ASP A 201 6.43 17.80 -1.95
N VAL A 202 7.68 17.38 -2.13
CA VAL A 202 7.97 15.97 -2.33
C VAL A 202 7.53 15.41 -1.01
N ILE A 203 6.33 14.83 -1.00
CA ILE A 203 5.80 14.11 0.14
C ILE A 203 6.94 13.20 0.59
N PRO A 204 7.51 13.43 1.80
CA PRO A 204 8.58 12.60 2.27
C PRO A 204 8.03 11.17 2.28
N SER A 205 8.78 10.22 1.74
CA SER A 205 8.33 8.84 1.67
C SER A 205 9.38 7.89 2.23
N PHE A 206 8.90 6.76 2.74
CA PHE A 206 9.73 5.72 3.31
C PHE A 206 9.27 4.36 2.77
N ILE A 207 10.20 3.57 2.22
CA ILE A 207 9.91 2.20 1.78
C ILE A 207 9.89 1.30 3.02
N VAL A 208 8.69 0.88 3.43
CA VAL A 208 8.48 0.00 4.57
C VAL A 208 8.98 -1.40 4.25
N CYS A 209 8.59 -1.91 3.08
CA CYS A 209 8.92 -3.24 2.61
C CYS A 209 8.97 -3.26 1.07
N GLU A 210 9.95 -3.97 0.52
CA GLU A 210 10.05 -4.31 -0.88
C GLU A 210 10.46 -5.77 -0.98
N SER A 211 9.61 -6.60 -1.59
CA SER A 211 9.77 -8.06 -1.50
C SER A 211 10.81 -8.63 -2.45
N GLY A 212 11.21 -7.85 -3.47
CA GLY A 212 11.84 -8.36 -4.69
C GLY A 212 10.95 -9.34 -5.46
N PHE A 213 11.49 -9.96 -6.51
CA PHE A 213 10.79 -10.96 -7.30
C PHE A 213 10.69 -12.30 -6.55
N ARG A 214 9.46 -12.78 -6.38
CA ARG A 214 9.17 -14.05 -5.70
C ARG A 214 8.48 -15.03 -6.64
N PRO A 215 9.24 -15.95 -7.26
CA PRO A 215 8.66 -16.98 -8.11
C PRO A 215 7.95 -18.04 -7.28
N LEU A 216 6.72 -18.37 -7.65
CA LEU A 216 5.97 -19.50 -7.10
C LEU A 216 6.12 -20.69 -8.05
N THR A 217 7.19 -21.48 -7.88
CA THR A 217 7.51 -22.63 -8.75
C THR A 217 6.38 -23.66 -8.84
N ARG A 218 5.55 -23.78 -7.81
CA ARG A 218 4.34 -24.63 -7.81
C ARG A 218 3.24 -24.14 -8.78
N ARG A 219 3.29 -22.88 -9.22
CA ARG A 219 2.39 -22.25 -10.19
C ARG A 219 3.14 -21.97 -11.49
N SER A 220 3.60 -23.04 -12.14
CA SER A 220 4.22 -22.97 -13.46
C SER A 220 3.25 -23.46 -14.53
N LYS A 221 3.25 -22.78 -15.67
CA LYS A 221 2.48 -23.12 -16.85
C LYS A 221 3.23 -24.15 -17.71
N LYS A 222 2.52 -24.80 -18.64
CA LYS A 222 3.09 -25.80 -19.57
C LYS A 222 4.11 -25.20 -20.56
N ASP A 223 4.07 -23.89 -20.77
CA ASP A 223 4.98 -23.11 -21.62
C ASP A 223 6.33 -22.78 -20.94
N GLY A 224 6.55 -23.24 -19.70
CA GLY A 224 7.78 -22.99 -18.94
C GLY A 224 7.78 -21.66 -18.17
N LEU A 225 6.69 -20.89 -18.21
CA LEU A 225 6.56 -19.66 -17.44
C LEU A 225 6.12 -19.95 -16.01
N THR A 226 6.77 -19.31 -15.05
CA THR A 226 6.42 -19.39 -13.63
C THR A 226 5.72 -18.11 -13.20
N PHE A 227 4.69 -18.24 -12.38
CA PHE A 227 4.06 -17.09 -11.74
C PHE A 227 5.04 -16.42 -10.78
N VAL A 228 5.19 -15.10 -10.91
CA VAL A 228 6.03 -14.26 -10.07
C VAL A 228 5.18 -13.15 -9.50
N TYR A 229 5.39 -12.84 -8.22
CA TYR A 229 4.87 -11.63 -7.63
C TYR A 229 6.00 -10.77 -7.07
N GLN A 230 5.76 -9.48 -7.00
CA GLN A 230 6.48 -8.55 -6.15
C GLN A 230 5.50 -7.61 -5.46
N MET A 231 5.88 -7.13 -4.29
CA MET A 231 5.10 -6.13 -3.55
C MET A 231 6.00 -5.03 -3.01
N LYS A 232 5.44 -3.82 -2.96
CA LYS A 232 6.07 -2.64 -2.40
C LYS A 232 5.08 -1.93 -1.48
N LEU A 233 5.53 -1.66 -0.25
CA LEU A 233 4.77 -0.92 0.74
C LEU A 233 5.53 0.37 1.06
N VAL A 234 4.89 1.51 0.84
CA VAL A 234 5.46 2.85 1.01
C VAL A 234 4.62 3.65 1.98
N TRP A 235 5.28 4.37 2.89
CA TRP A 235 4.67 5.36 3.74
C TRP A 235 4.93 6.75 3.16
N ASN A 236 3.88 7.51 2.86
CA ASN A 236 3.90 8.84 2.25
C ASN A 236 3.44 9.85 3.31
N PHE A 237 4.39 10.54 3.94
CA PHE A 237 4.10 11.44 5.06
C PHE A 237 3.19 12.60 4.64
N ARG A 238 2.20 12.94 5.46
CA ARG A 238 1.22 14.02 5.23
C ARG A 238 0.26 13.80 4.07
N ALA A 239 0.24 12.61 3.47
CA ALA A 239 -0.79 12.26 2.50
C ALA A 239 -2.09 11.85 3.21
N GLU A 240 -3.24 12.11 2.59
CA GLU A 240 -4.56 11.73 3.13
C GLU A 240 -4.67 10.23 3.40
N ASN A 241 -4.14 9.41 2.48
CA ASN A 241 -3.99 7.97 2.64
C ASN A 241 -2.50 7.63 2.56
N PRO A 242 -1.78 7.69 3.70
CA PRO A 242 -0.32 7.72 3.69
C PRO A 242 0.31 6.36 3.40
N ILE A 243 -0.40 5.24 3.57
CA ILE A 243 0.17 3.91 3.35
C ILE A 243 -0.24 3.41 1.97
N HIS A 244 0.73 3.29 1.07
CA HIS A 244 0.54 2.81 -0.30
C HIS A 244 1.11 1.40 -0.46
N LEU A 245 0.27 0.45 -0.86
CA LEU A 245 0.65 -0.91 -1.17
C LEU A 245 0.47 -1.19 -2.66
N GLU A 246 1.53 -1.61 -3.33
CA GLU A 246 1.53 -2.07 -4.72
C GLU A 246 1.84 -3.57 -4.77
N ILE A 247 1.09 -4.31 -5.59
CA ILE A 247 1.38 -5.70 -5.94
C ILE A 247 1.42 -5.84 -7.45
N GLU A 248 2.55 -6.32 -7.98
CA GLU A 248 2.66 -6.77 -9.37
C GLU A 248 2.64 -8.30 -9.42
N ASN A 249 1.83 -8.85 -10.30
CA ASN A 249 1.79 -10.27 -10.66
C ASN A 249 2.09 -10.40 -12.14
N PHE A 250 2.96 -11.33 -12.50
CA PHE A 250 3.31 -11.60 -13.89
C PHE A 250 3.81 -13.02 -14.05
N TYR A 251 3.97 -13.46 -15.29
CA TYR A 251 4.60 -14.72 -15.64
C TYR A 251 5.96 -14.45 -16.27
N ALA A 252 6.99 -15.20 -15.87
CA ALA A 252 8.33 -15.10 -16.44
C ALA A 252 9.06 -16.45 -16.38
N PRO A 253 10.04 -16.69 -17.27
CA PRO A 253 10.96 -17.82 -17.13
C PRO A 253 11.79 -17.68 -15.85
N VAL A 254 11.97 -18.79 -15.13
CA VAL A 254 12.79 -18.86 -13.91
C VAL A 254 13.88 -19.90 -14.09
N ILE A 255 15.12 -19.44 -14.07
CA ILE A 255 16.30 -20.30 -14.24
C ILE A 255 16.85 -20.62 -12.87
N LYS A 256 17.00 -21.90 -12.56
CA LYS A 256 17.69 -22.34 -11.33
C LYS A 256 19.19 -22.36 -11.60
N THR A 257 19.96 -21.62 -10.82
CA THR A 257 21.42 -21.62 -10.92
C THR A 257 22.00 -22.92 -10.35
N GLU A 258 23.28 -23.19 -10.63
CA GLU A 258 24.00 -24.37 -10.08
C GLU A 258 23.99 -24.41 -8.54
N GLN A 259 23.94 -23.24 -7.90
CA GLN A 259 23.85 -23.09 -6.44
C GLN A 259 22.41 -23.24 -5.90
N GLY A 260 21.44 -23.50 -6.77
CA GLY A 260 20.04 -23.70 -6.41
C GLY A 260 19.22 -22.42 -6.23
N LEU A 261 19.79 -21.24 -6.49
CA LEU A 261 19.07 -19.97 -6.46
C LEU A 261 18.16 -19.84 -7.69
N LEU A 262 17.00 -19.19 -7.49
CA LEU A 262 16.02 -18.96 -8.55
C LEU A 262 16.23 -17.58 -9.15
N ASN A 263 16.58 -17.51 -10.43
CA ASN A 263 16.78 -16.27 -11.16
C ASN A 263 15.58 -15.98 -12.08
N VAL A 264 14.85 -14.90 -11.81
CA VAL A 264 13.67 -14.48 -12.58
C VAL A 264 14.09 -13.66 -13.80
N GLN A 265 13.71 -14.10 -14.99
CA GLN A 265 13.99 -13.40 -16.24
C GLN A 265 12.97 -12.28 -16.50
N ALA A 266 13.01 -11.22 -15.67
CA ALA A 266 12.01 -10.14 -15.69
C ALA A 266 11.90 -9.39 -17.03
N LYS A 267 12.96 -9.40 -17.86
CA LYS A 267 12.93 -8.83 -19.23
C LYS A 267 11.96 -9.56 -20.16
N GLN A 268 11.64 -10.81 -19.86
CA GLN A 268 10.72 -11.65 -20.64
C GLN A 268 9.35 -11.78 -19.94
N LYS A 269 8.95 -10.74 -19.19
CA LYS A 269 7.67 -10.75 -18.47
C LYS A 269 6.48 -10.80 -19.43
N ALA A 270 5.49 -11.61 -19.09
CA ALA A 270 4.22 -11.75 -19.77
C ALA A 270 3.06 -11.62 -18.77
N GLU A 271 1.88 -11.21 -19.26
CA GLU A 271 0.63 -11.15 -18.48
C GLU A 271 0.77 -10.39 -17.14
N SER A 272 1.32 -9.17 -17.20
CA SER A 272 1.50 -8.29 -16.03
C SER A 272 0.17 -7.71 -15.56
N ILE A 273 -0.08 -7.80 -14.25
CA ILE A 273 -1.15 -7.11 -13.54
C ILE A 273 -0.52 -6.35 -12.38
N VAL A 274 -0.71 -5.05 -12.33
CA VAL A 274 -0.31 -4.19 -11.20
C VAL A 274 -1.57 -3.67 -10.56
N ASN A 275 -1.73 -3.92 -9.26
CA ASN A 275 -2.81 -3.35 -8.47
C ASN A 275 -2.24 -2.62 -7.24
N GLU A 276 -2.88 -1.52 -6.90
CA GLU A 276 -2.47 -0.64 -5.80
C GLU A 276 -3.62 -0.47 -4.81
N PHE A 277 -3.31 -0.36 -3.53
CA PHE A 277 -4.29 -0.04 -2.48
C PHE A 277 -3.68 0.98 -1.53
N ASN A 278 -4.41 2.05 -1.24
CA ASN A 278 -3.99 3.04 -0.24
C ASN A 278 -4.79 2.80 1.03
N PHE A 279 -4.16 2.92 2.19
CA PHE A 279 -4.84 2.84 3.47
C PHE A 279 -4.82 4.20 4.16
N SER A 280 -5.92 4.53 4.84
CA SER A 280 -5.88 5.56 5.86
C SER A 280 -5.08 5.07 7.08
N LEU A 281 -4.68 6.01 7.95
CA LEU A 281 -4.01 5.68 9.21
C LEU A 281 -4.87 4.76 10.10
N GLU A 282 -6.19 4.98 10.12
CA GLU A 282 -7.13 4.19 10.91
C GLU A 282 -7.27 2.76 10.37
N GLU A 283 -7.45 2.61 9.05
CA GLU A 283 -7.54 1.30 8.39
C GLU A 283 -6.27 0.48 8.63
N TRP A 284 -5.10 1.11 8.48
CA TRP A 284 -3.81 0.47 8.72
C TRP A 284 -3.62 0.07 10.18
N SER A 285 -3.90 0.98 11.12
CA SER A 285 -3.78 0.73 12.56
C SER A 285 -4.67 -0.44 13.00
N TRP A 286 -5.92 -0.46 12.53
CA TRP A 286 -6.85 -1.56 12.81
C TRP A 286 -6.36 -2.89 12.21
N MET A 287 -5.85 -2.87 10.99
CA MET A 287 -5.27 -4.06 10.37
C MET A 287 -4.07 -4.60 11.14
N VAL A 288 -3.14 -3.72 11.55
CA VAL A 288 -1.97 -4.08 12.36
C VAL A 288 -2.40 -4.71 13.68
N HIS A 289 -3.41 -4.14 14.35
CA HIS A 289 -3.98 -4.70 15.56
C HIS A 289 -4.53 -6.12 15.35
N LEU A 290 -5.32 -6.34 14.30
CA LEU A 290 -5.90 -7.64 13.99
C LEU A 290 -4.84 -8.69 13.66
N ILE A 291 -3.83 -8.33 12.86
CA ILE A 291 -2.71 -9.23 12.53
C ILE A 291 -1.94 -9.60 13.79
N SER A 292 -1.58 -8.61 14.62
CA SER A 292 -0.84 -8.83 15.87
C SER A 292 -1.62 -9.74 16.84
N SER A 293 -2.94 -9.54 16.92
CA SER A 293 -3.82 -10.38 17.75
C SER A 293 -3.87 -11.82 17.24
N ASN A 294 -3.89 -12.02 15.92
CA ASN A 294 -3.86 -13.36 15.31
C ASN A 294 -2.54 -14.08 15.55
N ILE A 295 -1.40 -13.37 15.43
CA ILE A 295 -0.07 -13.91 15.74
C ILE A 295 -0.03 -14.37 17.20
N LYS A 296 -0.39 -13.46 18.12
CA LYS A 296 -0.36 -13.76 19.55
C LYS A 296 -1.29 -14.91 19.94
N THR A 297 -2.52 -14.89 19.44
CA THR A 297 -3.50 -15.98 19.70
C THR A 297 -2.97 -17.32 19.20
N PHE A 298 -2.36 -17.33 18.01
CA PHE A 298 -1.75 -18.54 17.47
C PHE A 298 -0.62 -19.04 18.38
N GLU A 299 0.29 -18.16 18.79
CA GLU A 299 1.40 -18.48 19.71
C GLU A 299 0.92 -18.97 21.08
N ASP A 300 -0.12 -18.35 21.64
CA ASP A 300 -0.72 -18.74 22.92
C ASP A 300 -1.35 -20.15 22.85
N ILE A 301 -1.92 -20.53 21.71
CA ILE A 301 -2.51 -21.86 21.49
C ILE A 301 -1.43 -22.95 21.40
N ILE A 302 -0.35 -22.72 20.64
CA ILE A 302 0.65 -23.75 20.35
C ILE A 302 1.84 -23.77 21.32
N GLY A 303 2.09 -22.63 21.98
CA GLY A 303 3.22 -22.41 22.88
C GLY A 303 3.33 -23.42 24.02
N PRO A 304 2.23 -23.74 24.76
CA PRO A 304 2.28 -24.71 25.84
C PRO A 304 2.73 -26.11 25.40
N GLU A 305 2.19 -26.61 24.28
CA GLU A 305 2.56 -27.92 23.74
C GLU A 305 4.01 -27.92 23.24
N ALA A 306 4.42 -26.86 22.54
CA ALA A 306 5.78 -26.70 22.05
C ALA A 306 6.80 -26.67 23.19
N PHE A 307 6.49 -25.96 24.29
CA PHE A 307 7.34 -25.91 25.48
C PHE A 307 7.47 -27.28 26.15
N GLN A 308 6.37 -28.02 26.32
CA GLN A 308 6.41 -29.37 26.88
C GLN A 308 7.28 -30.32 26.04
N LYS A 309 7.19 -30.23 24.71
CA LYS A 309 8.04 -31.02 23.80
C LYS A 309 9.51 -30.63 23.93
N ALA A 310 9.82 -29.33 24.05
CA ALA A 310 11.17 -28.83 24.23
C ALA A 310 11.82 -29.39 25.52
N VAL A 311 11.09 -29.37 26.64
CA VAL A 311 11.58 -29.90 27.93
C VAL A 311 11.85 -31.41 27.84
N LYS A 312 10.92 -32.18 27.27
CA LYS A 312 11.08 -33.63 27.10
C LYS A 312 12.31 -33.98 26.26
N GLU A 313 12.51 -33.27 25.15
CA GLU A 313 13.68 -33.48 24.29
C GLU A 313 14.99 -33.13 25.01
N ALA A 314 15.01 -32.04 25.80
CA ALA A 314 16.17 -31.66 26.59
C ALA A 314 16.55 -32.75 27.61
N GLU A 315 15.57 -33.35 28.29
CA GLU A 315 15.80 -34.46 29.21
C GLU A 315 16.36 -35.71 28.50
N ILE A 316 15.82 -36.04 27.32
CA ILE A 316 16.29 -37.18 26.52
C ILE A 316 17.76 -36.97 26.12
N LYS A 317 18.10 -35.78 25.61
CA LYS A 317 19.48 -35.43 25.24
C LYS A 317 20.43 -35.49 26.44
N MET A 318 20.03 -34.97 27.61
CA MET A 318 20.83 -35.08 28.83
C MET A 318 21.08 -36.54 29.24
N LYS A 319 20.05 -37.41 29.15
CA LYS A 319 20.21 -38.85 29.43
C LYS A 319 21.16 -39.53 28.45
N GLN A 320 21.11 -39.18 27.16
CA GLN A 320 22.02 -39.71 26.15
C GLN A 320 23.47 -39.26 26.37
N LEU A 321 23.70 -37.97 26.66
CA LEU A 321 25.02 -37.43 27.00
C LEU A 321 25.62 -38.15 28.23
N LYS A 322 24.84 -38.34 29.30
CA LYS A 322 25.31 -39.07 30.49
C LYS A 322 25.71 -40.52 30.18
N LYS A 323 25.04 -41.19 29.24
CA LYS A 323 25.42 -42.54 28.80
C LYS A 323 26.69 -42.54 27.97
N GLN A 324 26.92 -41.52 27.15
CA GLN A 324 28.14 -41.40 26.34
C GLN A 324 29.40 -41.12 27.18
N PHE A 325 29.28 -40.35 28.27
CA PHE A 325 30.39 -40.07 29.18
C PHE A 325 30.66 -41.17 30.22
N ALA A 326 29.81 -42.20 30.26
CA ALA A 326 29.98 -43.36 31.14
C ALA A 326 30.61 -44.58 30.43
N GLN A 327 30.95 -44.44 29.13
CA GLN A 327 31.69 -45.41 28.31
C GLN A 327 33.11 -44.92 28.08
#